data_AF-A0A644T2L7-F1
#
_entry.id   AF-A0A644T2L7-F1
#
_cell.length_a   1.000
_cell.length_b   1.000
_cell.length_c   1.000
_cell.angle_alpha   90.00
_cell.angle_beta   90.00
_cell.angle_gamma   90.00
#
_symmetry.space_group_name_H-M   'P 1'
#
loop_
_entity.id
_entity.type
_entity.pdbx_description
1 polymer ?
#
loop_
_entity_poly.entity_id
_entity_poly.type
_entity_poly.pdbx_seq_one_letter_code
_entity_poly.pdbx_strand_id
1 'polypeptide(L)'
;MVASISSDKISTAYYTAFFYSEYMFRKIMCCRPKLLEDIGKLKHLLERMIESSGIDFKGVDQSYLLDRLVEYLAFFHSDEYNCNVFAGAIHQRYQARLNTIDDDQIQRLLEVLKSEKKDHDVFYAIIDDLIRLSLKFGIYVSHLDNFKSYEIDRIKNGDSAYLLRHVFFKDFESFGLNRDFVDFDEAIYNGECEHGLLPLLDESLTSEDAICEPDDYFRSRSLKVYIDINHKNFDLQTALNCVSSIIIASRFSEMKEIINNYDLCKGFVNMYFGKSLFRFRKDEVVGKLFGILIYDEKMSCSSSIKDLLSDIWGKYGLKVKKDCNEEACRASCVNIDVCSRNASRLYDVAGRSVASGKIITSKNSFCAGTD
;
A
#
# COMPACT_ATOMS: atom_id res chain seq x y z
N MET A 1 -10.05 29.00 2.63
CA MET A 1 -10.22 28.58 4.05
C MET A 1 -9.78 27.13 4.16
N VAL A 2 -8.56 26.89 4.65
CA VAL A 2 -8.09 25.52 4.94
C VAL A 2 -8.69 25.14 6.28
N ALA A 3 -9.68 24.24 6.28
CA ALA A 3 -10.20 23.67 7.52
C ALA A 3 -9.05 22.91 8.19
N SER A 4 -8.66 23.31 9.40
CA SER A 4 -7.65 22.61 10.17
C SER A 4 -8.17 21.22 10.54
N ILE A 5 -7.66 20.21 9.83
CA ILE A 5 -7.93 18.81 10.13
C ILE A 5 -7.25 18.48 11.45
N SER A 6 -8.00 17.98 12.44
CA SER A 6 -7.43 17.50 13.70
C SER A 6 -6.41 16.38 13.43
N SER A 7 -5.24 16.45 14.05
CA SER A 7 -4.17 15.42 13.98
C SER A 7 -4.67 13.98 14.14
N ASP A 8 -5.76 13.78 14.88
CA ASP A 8 -6.41 12.48 15.14
C ASP A 8 -7.03 11.80 13.90
N LYS A 9 -7.45 12.56 12.88
CA LYS A 9 -7.98 11.99 11.62
C LYS A 9 -6.86 11.49 10.71
N ILE A 10 -5.71 12.16 10.73
CA ILE A 10 -4.55 11.82 9.91
C ILE A 10 -3.91 10.52 10.43
N SER A 11 -3.75 10.38 11.75
CA SER A 11 -3.25 9.15 12.37
C SER A 11 -4.13 7.94 12.01
N THR A 12 -5.45 8.11 12.02
CA THR A 12 -6.42 7.06 11.70
C THR A 12 -6.14 6.34 10.37
N ALA A 13 -5.88 7.08 9.31
CA ALA A 13 -5.72 6.51 7.98
C ALA A 13 -4.42 5.71 7.86
N TYR A 14 -3.33 6.16 8.50
CA TYR A 14 -2.08 5.42 8.57
C TYR A 14 -2.24 4.06 9.26
N TYR A 15 -2.92 3.99 10.41
CA TYR A 15 -3.18 2.70 11.06
C TYR A 15 -4.16 1.82 10.27
N THR A 16 -5.10 2.43 9.56
CA THR A 16 -6.00 1.69 8.66
C THR A 16 -5.21 1.00 7.56
N ALA A 17 -4.30 1.73 6.92
CA ALA A 17 -3.42 1.19 5.87
C ALA A 17 -2.54 0.07 6.40
N PHE A 18 -1.89 0.28 7.54
CA PHE A 18 -1.06 -0.73 8.21
C PHE A 18 -1.86 -2.01 8.51
N PHE A 19 -2.98 -1.92 9.23
CA PHE A 19 -3.74 -3.12 9.58
C PHE A 19 -4.34 -3.81 8.35
N TYR A 20 -4.71 -3.04 7.32
CA TYR A 20 -5.16 -3.62 6.05
C TYR A 20 -4.06 -4.47 5.41
N SER A 21 -2.83 -3.95 5.29
CA SER A 21 -1.71 -4.73 4.74
C SER A 21 -1.40 -5.96 5.58
N GLU A 22 -1.41 -5.83 6.91
CA GLU A 22 -1.17 -6.94 7.83
C GLU A 22 -2.17 -8.08 7.69
N TYR A 23 -3.47 -7.79 7.60
CA TYR A 23 -4.48 -8.83 7.43
C TYR A 23 -4.41 -9.45 6.03
N MET A 24 -4.12 -8.64 5.01
CA MET A 24 -4.05 -9.11 3.64
C MET A 24 -2.84 -10.02 3.40
N PHE A 25 -1.66 -9.68 3.92
CA PHE A 25 -0.49 -10.56 3.82
C PHE A 25 -0.78 -11.95 4.38
N ARG A 26 -1.37 -12.03 5.57
CA ARG A 26 -1.76 -13.33 6.17
C ARG A 26 -2.78 -14.07 5.34
N LYS A 27 -3.76 -13.37 4.75
CA LYS A 27 -4.72 -13.98 3.85
C LYS A 27 -4.03 -14.62 2.64
N ILE A 28 -3.13 -13.87 2.00
CA ILE A 28 -2.39 -14.35 0.84
C ILE A 28 -1.52 -15.55 1.23
N MET A 29 -0.81 -15.50 2.37
CA MET A 29 -0.04 -16.66 2.86
C MET A 29 -0.91 -17.92 3.02
N CYS A 30 -2.11 -17.78 3.59
CA CYS A 30 -3.03 -18.91 3.75
C CYS A 30 -3.54 -19.45 2.40
N CYS A 31 -3.81 -18.57 1.43
CA CYS A 31 -4.36 -18.96 0.14
C CYS A 31 -3.31 -19.38 -0.89
N ARG A 32 -2.06 -18.92 -0.76
CA ARG A 32 -0.95 -19.11 -1.70
C ARG A 32 0.36 -19.41 -0.97
N PRO A 33 0.48 -20.56 -0.28
CA PRO A 33 1.67 -20.88 0.50
C PRO A 33 2.95 -20.99 -0.35
N LYS A 34 2.85 -21.40 -1.62
CA LYS A 34 3.99 -21.48 -2.56
C LYS A 34 4.61 -20.13 -2.89
N LEU A 35 3.82 -19.05 -2.81
CA LEU A 35 4.29 -17.71 -3.17
C LEU A 35 5.45 -17.24 -2.29
N LEU A 36 5.49 -17.69 -1.03
CA LEU A 36 6.60 -17.40 -0.13
C LEU A 36 7.92 -18.03 -0.63
N GLU A 37 7.84 -19.28 -1.08
CA GLU A 37 8.99 -19.99 -1.67
C GLU A 37 9.43 -19.31 -2.96
N ASP A 38 8.48 -18.89 -3.78
CA ASP A 38 8.74 -18.24 -5.06
C ASP A 38 9.39 -16.86 -4.89
N ILE A 39 8.96 -16.06 -3.90
CA ILE A 39 9.63 -14.81 -3.53
C ILE A 39 11.06 -15.06 -3.07
N GLY A 40 11.30 -16.10 -2.27
CA GLY A 40 12.65 -16.48 -1.84
C GLY A 40 13.55 -16.87 -3.01
N LYS A 41 13.05 -17.69 -3.95
CA LYS A 41 13.77 -18.03 -5.20
C LYS A 41 14.10 -16.79 -6.01
N LEU A 42 13.16 -15.85 -6.10
CA LEU A 42 13.32 -14.62 -6.86
C LEU A 42 14.41 -13.72 -6.26
N LYS A 43 14.41 -13.53 -4.94
CA LYS A 43 15.46 -12.78 -4.24
C LYS A 43 16.83 -13.42 -4.43
N HIS A 44 16.92 -14.73 -4.34
CA HIS A 44 18.18 -15.45 -4.57
C HIS A 44 18.65 -15.38 -6.03
N LEU A 45 17.73 -15.44 -7.00
CA LEU A 45 18.05 -15.22 -8.40
C LEU A 45 18.59 -13.80 -8.62
N LEU A 46 17.93 -12.79 -8.05
CA LEU A 46 18.38 -11.39 -8.11
C LEU A 46 19.77 -11.21 -7.51
N GLU A 47 20.06 -11.81 -6.36
CA GLU A 47 21.41 -11.79 -5.75
C GLU A 47 22.48 -12.31 -6.71
N ARG A 48 22.28 -13.52 -7.25
CA ARG A 48 23.25 -14.13 -8.20
C ARG A 48 23.44 -13.26 -9.43
N MET A 49 22.37 -12.65 -9.93
CA MET A 49 22.43 -11.76 -11.08
C MET A 49 23.20 -10.48 -10.81
N ILE A 50 22.98 -9.85 -9.65
CA ILE A 50 23.72 -8.66 -9.22
C ILE A 50 25.22 -9.00 -9.16
N GLU A 51 25.57 -10.14 -8.53
CA GLU A 51 26.94 -10.63 -8.46
C GLU A 51 27.56 -10.86 -9.85
N SER A 52 26.81 -11.45 -10.78
CA SER A 52 27.29 -11.76 -12.14
C SER A 52 27.39 -10.54 -13.07
N SER A 53 26.54 -9.53 -12.86
CA SER A 53 26.41 -8.35 -13.72
C SER A 53 27.40 -7.24 -13.38
N GLY A 54 28.01 -7.31 -12.18
CA GLY A 54 28.89 -6.27 -11.66
C GLY A 54 28.17 -4.93 -11.43
N ILE A 55 26.84 -4.95 -11.34
CA ILE A 55 26.03 -3.75 -11.08
C ILE A 55 26.08 -3.46 -9.57
N ASP A 56 26.60 -2.29 -9.20
CA ASP A 56 26.63 -1.85 -7.80
C ASP A 56 25.34 -1.13 -7.42
N PHE A 57 24.44 -1.84 -6.74
CA PHE A 57 23.27 -1.27 -6.11
C PHE A 57 23.64 -0.83 -4.68
N LYS A 58 24.26 0.36 -4.55
CA LYS A 58 24.81 0.88 -3.29
C LYS A 58 23.78 0.87 -2.15
N GLY A 59 23.95 -0.06 -1.21
CA GLY A 59 23.16 -0.10 0.03
C GLY A 59 21.67 -0.43 -0.17
N VAL A 60 21.32 -1.01 -1.31
CA VAL A 60 19.95 -1.43 -1.64
C VAL A 60 19.76 -2.89 -1.27
N ASP A 61 18.72 -3.19 -0.49
CA ASP A 61 18.35 -4.58 -0.22
C ASP A 61 17.50 -5.21 -1.35
N GLN A 62 17.46 -6.53 -1.38
CA GLN A 62 16.75 -7.31 -2.40
C GLN A 62 15.24 -7.07 -2.38
N SER A 63 14.65 -6.72 -1.24
CA SER A 63 13.22 -6.44 -1.12
C SER A 63 12.88 -5.13 -1.79
N TYR A 64 13.70 -4.11 -1.58
CA TYR A 64 13.59 -2.83 -2.26
C TYR A 64 13.78 -2.99 -3.77
N LEU A 65 14.80 -3.72 -4.21
CA LEU A 65 15.00 -3.99 -5.64
C LEU A 65 13.80 -4.74 -6.25
N LEU A 66 13.23 -5.70 -5.54
CA LEU A 66 12.05 -6.43 -6.00
C LEU A 66 10.83 -5.52 -6.12
N ASP A 67 10.60 -4.61 -5.16
CA ASP A 67 9.56 -3.59 -5.29
C ASP A 67 9.75 -2.73 -6.55
N ARG A 68 11.01 -2.34 -6.82
CA ARG A 68 11.36 -1.55 -8.01
C ARG A 68 11.07 -2.31 -9.30
N LEU A 69 11.33 -3.61 -9.35
CA LEU A 69 11.02 -4.44 -10.52
C LEU A 69 9.52 -4.61 -10.72
N VAL A 70 8.75 -4.83 -9.65
CA VAL A 70 7.28 -4.89 -9.69
C VAL A 70 6.72 -3.58 -10.22
N GLU A 71 7.21 -2.43 -9.73
CA GLU A 71 6.81 -1.10 -10.20
C GLU A 71 7.15 -0.87 -11.67
N TYR A 72 8.40 -1.13 -12.05
CA TYR A 72 8.91 -0.92 -13.40
C TYR A 72 8.08 -1.72 -14.41
N LEU A 73 7.91 -3.02 -14.17
CA LEU A 73 7.20 -3.89 -15.11
C LEU A 73 5.68 -3.63 -15.11
N ALA A 74 5.07 -3.30 -13.97
CA ALA A 74 3.66 -2.87 -13.95
C ALA A 74 3.44 -1.62 -14.80
N PHE A 75 4.41 -0.71 -14.84
CA PHE A 75 4.35 0.53 -15.60
C PHE A 75 4.61 0.32 -17.10
N PHE A 76 5.73 -0.31 -17.47
CA PHE A 76 6.08 -0.51 -18.88
C PHE A 76 5.11 -1.45 -19.62
N HIS A 77 4.32 -2.22 -18.88
CA HIS A 77 3.26 -3.07 -19.40
C HIS A 77 1.87 -2.64 -18.88
N SER A 78 1.65 -1.34 -18.68
CA SER A 78 0.43 -0.81 -18.05
C SER A 78 -0.87 -1.18 -18.79
N ASP A 79 -0.81 -1.30 -20.11
CA ASP A 79 -1.92 -1.75 -20.93
C ASP A 79 -2.28 -3.22 -20.63
N GLU A 80 -1.27 -4.09 -20.44
CA GLU A 80 -1.49 -5.50 -20.10
C GLU A 80 -2.11 -5.66 -18.71
N TYR A 81 -1.71 -4.79 -17.78
CA TYR A 81 -2.19 -4.80 -16.39
C TYR A 81 -3.40 -3.89 -16.16
N ASN A 82 -3.96 -3.26 -17.21
CA ASN A 82 -5.07 -2.31 -17.13
C ASN A 82 -4.87 -1.18 -16.09
N CYS A 83 -3.62 -0.71 -15.90
CA CYS A 83 -3.27 0.17 -14.77
C CYS A 83 -3.09 1.67 -15.13
N ASN A 84 -3.50 2.08 -16.35
CA ASN A 84 -3.15 3.38 -16.96
C ASN A 84 -3.37 4.66 -16.10
N VAL A 85 -4.30 4.75 -15.13
CA VAL A 85 -4.55 6.01 -14.37
C VAL A 85 -3.44 6.36 -13.38
N PHE A 86 -2.52 5.45 -13.17
CA PHE A 86 -1.44 5.66 -12.24
C PHE A 86 -0.10 5.98 -12.92
N ALA A 87 -0.02 6.00 -14.25
CA ALA A 87 1.25 6.16 -14.97
C ALA A 87 2.04 7.42 -14.53
N GLY A 88 1.44 8.61 -14.44
CA GLY A 88 2.14 9.84 -14.04
C GLY A 88 2.42 9.95 -12.53
N ALA A 89 1.48 9.55 -11.68
CA ALA A 89 1.69 9.54 -10.23
C ALA A 89 2.66 8.43 -9.77
N ILE A 90 2.67 7.29 -10.46
CA ILE A 90 3.69 6.24 -10.31
C ILE A 90 5.00 6.73 -10.89
N HIS A 91 5.03 7.42 -12.03
CA HIS A 91 6.25 8.02 -12.57
C HIS A 91 6.86 9.04 -11.60
N GLN A 92 6.03 9.80 -10.88
CA GLN A 92 6.48 10.70 -9.82
C GLN A 92 6.97 9.94 -8.57
N ARG A 93 6.30 8.84 -8.16
CA ARG A 93 6.79 7.92 -7.12
C ARG A 93 8.10 7.25 -7.53
N TYR A 94 8.24 6.97 -8.82
CA TYR A 94 9.40 6.43 -9.47
C TYR A 94 10.53 7.47 -9.39
N GLN A 95 10.39 8.68 -9.90
CA GLN A 95 11.40 9.74 -9.78
C GLN A 95 11.77 10.08 -8.32
N ALA A 96 10.80 10.12 -7.39
CA ALA A 96 11.08 10.40 -5.98
C ALA A 96 11.84 9.27 -5.25
N ARG A 97 11.68 8.01 -5.68
CA ARG A 97 12.42 6.84 -5.18
C ARG A 97 13.76 6.62 -5.91
N LEU A 98 13.87 7.11 -7.15
CA LEU A 98 15.04 7.00 -8.03
C LEU A 98 16.28 7.78 -7.59
N ASN A 99 16.24 8.53 -6.49
CA ASN A 99 17.45 9.16 -5.96
C ASN A 99 18.50 8.16 -5.39
N THR A 100 18.35 6.84 -5.65
CA THR A 100 19.31 5.79 -5.20
C THR A 100 19.64 4.69 -6.22
N ILE A 101 18.76 4.36 -7.18
CA ILE A 101 18.99 3.33 -8.21
C ILE A 101 18.58 3.92 -9.56
N ASP A 102 19.47 3.87 -10.55
CA ASP A 102 19.23 4.38 -11.89
C ASP A 102 18.44 3.38 -12.76
N ASP A 103 17.62 3.88 -13.67
CA ASP A 103 16.83 3.08 -14.61
C ASP A 103 17.70 2.23 -15.53
N ASP A 104 18.87 2.76 -15.90
CA ASP A 104 19.90 2.02 -16.63
C ASP A 104 20.32 0.76 -15.87
N GLN A 105 20.43 0.83 -14.53
CA GLN A 105 20.79 -0.33 -13.71
C GLN A 105 19.68 -1.39 -13.72
N ILE A 106 18.41 -0.98 -13.67
CA ILE A 106 17.27 -1.90 -13.77
C ILE A 106 17.20 -2.53 -15.16
N GLN A 107 17.39 -1.73 -16.22
CA GLN A 107 17.36 -2.23 -17.59
C GLN A 107 18.50 -3.22 -17.86
N ARG A 108 19.72 -2.91 -17.42
CA ARG A 108 20.87 -3.82 -17.50
C ARG A 108 20.62 -5.12 -16.75
N LEU A 109 20.00 -5.05 -15.57
CA LEU A 109 19.62 -6.25 -14.81
C LEU A 109 18.62 -7.11 -15.61
N LEU A 110 17.59 -6.50 -16.22
CA LEU A 110 16.63 -7.21 -17.06
C LEU A 110 17.28 -7.81 -18.33
N GLU A 111 18.30 -7.17 -18.90
CA GLU A 111 19.07 -7.69 -20.03
C GLU A 111 19.89 -8.92 -19.65
N VAL A 112 20.53 -8.91 -18.48
CA VAL A 112 21.21 -10.11 -17.93
C VAL A 112 20.20 -11.25 -17.76
N LEU A 113 19.00 -10.95 -17.24
CA LEU A 113 17.90 -11.91 -17.08
C LEU A 113 17.46 -12.54 -18.40
N LYS A 114 17.33 -11.72 -19.45
CA LYS A 114 16.99 -12.18 -20.81
C LYS A 114 18.07 -13.09 -21.41
N SER A 115 19.33 -12.87 -21.07
CA SER A 115 20.42 -13.72 -21.55
C SER A 115 20.40 -15.12 -20.92
N GLU A 116 19.86 -15.26 -19.70
CA GLU A 116 19.73 -16.52 -18.98
C GLU A 116 18.38 -17.23 -19.26
N LYS A 117 18.23 -17.77 -20.47
CA LYS A 117 16.96 -18.38 -20.97
C LYS A 117 16.25 -19.35 -20.02
N LYS A 118 16.98 -20.06 -19.15
CA LYS A 118 16.39 -21.05 -18.23
C LYS A 118 15.69 -20.40 -17.03
N ASP A 119 16.21 -19.28 -16.54
CA ASP A 119 15.73 -18.60 -15.35
C ASP A 119 14.77 -17.44 -15.71
N HIS A 120 14.82 -16.97 -16.97
CA HIS A 120 13.95 -15.93 -17.54
C HIS A 120 12.46 -16.22 -17.38
N ASP A 121 11.97 -17.36 -17.88
CA ASP A 121 10.52 -17.63 -17.92
C ASP A 121 9.94 -17.81 -16.51
N VAL A 122 10.72 -18.42 -15.61
CA VAL A 122 10.36 -18.59 -14.21
C VAL A 122 10.30 -17.24 -13.50
N PHE A 123 11.28 -16.37 -13.73
CA PHE A 123 11.31 -15.02 -13.17
C PHE A 123 10.07 -14.22 -13.57
N TYR A 124 9.80 -14.13 -14.88
CA TYR A 124 8.68 -13.34 -15.38
C TYR A 124 7.32 -13.89 -14.95
N ALA A 125 7.17 -15.23 -14.86
CA ALA A 125 5.94 -15.82 -14.34
C ALA A 125 5.68 -15.47 -12.86
N ILE A 126 6.72 -15.49 -12.01
CA ILE A 126 6.57 -15.13 -10.59
C ILE A 126 6.31 -13.63 -10.45
N ILE A 127 7.06 -12.79 -11.19
CA ILE A 127 6.89 -11.34 -11.16
C ILE A 127 5.50 -10.91 -11.66
N ASP A 128 5.00 -11.51 -12.74
CA ASP A 128 3.63 -11.26 -13.23
C ASP A 128 2.60 -11.55 -12.14
N ASP A 129 2.72 -12.68 -11.43
CA ASP A 129 1.81 -13.00 -10.32
C ASP A 129 1.95 -11.98 -9.18
N LEU A 130 3.17 -11.53 -8.84
CA LEU A 130 3.39 -10.49 -7.84
C LEU A 130 2.75 -9.15 -8.25
N ILE A 131 2.89 -8.73 -9.51
CA ILE A 131 2.29 -7.49 -10.03
C ILE A 131 0.76 -7.59 -9.92
N ARG A 132 0.16 -8.65 -10.48
CA ARG A 132 -1.29 -8.84 -10.47
C ARG A 132 -1.86 -8.89 -9.07
N LEU A 133 -1.21 -9.59 -8.14
CA LEU A 133 -1.66 -9.64 -6.75
C LEU A 133 -1.48 -8.29 -6.05
N SER A 134 -0.40 -7.57 -6.33
CA SER A 134 -0.13 -6.25 -5.74
C SER A 134 -1.17 -5.23 -6.20
N LEU A 135 -1.47 -5.18 -7.50
CA LEU A 135 -2.53 -4.36 -8.09
C LEU A 135 -3.92 -4.75 -7.56
N LYS A 136 -4.19 -6.04 -7.43
CA LYS A 136 -5.48 -6.51 -6.91
C LYS A 136 -5.71 -6.09 -5.46
N PHE A 137 -4.69 -6.27 -4.63
CA PHE A 137 -4.83 -6.10 -3.18
C PHE A 137 -4.38 -4.73 -2.68
N GLY A 138 -3.67 -3.96 -3.48
CA GLY A 138 -3.18 -2.64 -3.10
C GLY A 138 -2.08 -2.70 -2.03
N ILE A 139 -1.22 -3.71 -2.09
CA ILE A 139 -0.06 -3.88 -1.21
C ILE A 139 1.14 -4.42 -1.99
N TYR A 140 2.38 -4.16 -1.53
CA TYR A 140 3.57 -4.79 -2.11
C TYR A 140 3.67 -6.25 -1.67
N VAL A 141 3.18 -7.17 -2.51
CA VAL A 141 3.14 -8.61 -2.20
C VAL A 141 4.56 -9.21 -2.08
N SER A 142 5.56 -8.55 -2.66
CA SER A 142 7.00 -8.80 -2.50
C SER A 142 7.50 -8.82 -1.05
N HIS A 143 6.76 -8.26 -0.08
CA HIS A 143 7.11 -8.25 1.36
C HIS A 143 6.50 -9.42 2.16
N LEU A 144 5.85 -10.37 1.50
CA LEU A 144 5.22 -11.51 2.18
C LEU A 144 6.18 -12.34 3.04
N ASP A 145 7.48 -12.29 2.76
CA ASP A 145 8.51 -13.05 3.48
C ASP A 145 9.06 -12.33 4.72
N ASN A 146 8.88 -11.02 4.85
CA ASN A 146 9.52 -10.22 5.89
C ASN A 146 8.58 -9.29 6.69
N PHE A 147 7.28 -9.25 6.38
CA PHE A 147 6.34 -8.30 7.01
C PHE A 147 6.15 -8.48 8.53
N LYS A 148 6.43 -9.67 9.11
CA LYS A 148 6.25 -9.97 10.54
C LYS A 148 7.32 -9.34 11.46
N SER A 149 8.32 -8.67 10.90
CA SER A 149 9.35 -7.97 11.67
C SER A 149 8.82 -6.60 12.16
N TYR A 150 8.20 -6.62 13.35
CA TYR A 150 7.54 -5.44 13.92
C TYR A 150 8.46 -4.52 14.71
N GLU A 151 8.48 -3.25 14.32
CA GLU A 151 9.07 -2.16 15.10
C GLU A 151 7.97 -1.50 15.93
N ILE A 152 7.67 -2.12 17.08
CA ILE A 152 6.52 -1.75 17.93
C ILE A 152 6.53 -0.27 18.32
N ASP A 153 7.71 0.31 18.55
CA ASP A 153 7.82 1.73 18.94
C ASP A 153 7.44 2.66 17.77
N ARG A 154 7.81 2.32 16.54
CA ARG A 154 7.39 3.08 15.35
C ARG A 154 5.88 3.01 15.14
N ILE A 155 5.29 1.83 15.38
CA ILE A 155 3.83 1.66 15.34
C ILE A 155 3.18 2.51 16.43
N LYS A 156 3.62 2.43 17.69
CA LYS A 156 3.04 3.20 18.81
C LYS A 156 3.16 4.71 18.63
N ASN A 157 4.26 5.16 18.05
CA ASN A 157 4.53 6.57 17.80
C ASN A 157 3.85 7.11 16.53
N GLY A 158 3.19 6.25 15.75
CA GLY A 158 2.47 6.66 14.55
C GLY A 158 3.39 7.09 13.41
N ASP A 159 4.55 6.44 13.26
CA ASP A 159 5.48 6.72 12.16
C ASP A 159 4.79 6.46 10.81
N SER A 160 4.45 7.53 10.10
CA SER A 160 3.72 7.45 8.83
C SER A 160 4.48 6.68 7.75
N ALA A 161 5.81 6.76 7.72
CA ALA A 161 6.60 6.05 6.71
C ALA A 161 6.55 4.54 6.97
N TYR A 162 6.68 4.14 8.25
CA TYR A 162 6.54 2.76 8.65
C TYR A 162 5.14 2.21 8.37
N LEU A 163 4.09 2.95 8.76
CA LEU A 163 2.69 2.50 8.64
C LEU A 163 2.21 2.42 7.19
N LEU A 164 2.86 3.11 6.25
CA LEU A 164 2.55 3.07 4.82
C LEU A 164 3.48 2.20 3.99
N ARG A 165 4.55 1.64 4.57
CA ARG A 165 5.64 0.99 3.82
C ARG A 165 5.20 -0.12 2.86
N HIS A 166 4.07 -0.77 3.15
CA HIS A 166 3.55 -1.89 2.37
C HIS A 166 2.40 -1.52 1.43
N VAL A 167 2.00 -0.26 1.37
CA VAL A 167 0.86 0.19 0.56
C VAL A 167 1.28 0.34 -0.90
N PHE A 168 0.58 -0.36 -1.80
CA PHE A 168 0.79 -0.30 -3.26
C PHE A 168 -0.51 0.05 -3.97
N PHE A 169 -0.48 0.71 -5.12
CA PHE A 169 -1.71 1.14 -5.79
C PHE A 169 -2.57 -0.04 -6.27
N LYS A 170 -3.87 0.21 -6.47
CA LYS A 170 -4.80 -0.77 -7.01
C LYS A 170 -5.12 -0.54 -8.48
N ASP A 171 -5.48 -1.58 -9.21
CA ASP A 171 -6.08 -1.42 -10.54
C ASP A 171 -7.55 -0.96 -10.48
N PHE A 172 -8.10 -0.55 -11.62
CA PHE A 172 -9.47 -0.02 -11.77
C PHE A 172 -10.54 -1.00 -11.34
N GLU A 173 -10.39 -2.25 -11.75
CA GLU A 173 -11.34 -3.32 -11.46
C GLU A 173 -11.43 -3.56 -9.95
N SER A 174 -10.29 -3.50 -9.26
CA SER A 174 -10.16 -3.67 -7.82
C SER A 174 -10.71 -2.50 -7.02
N PHE A 175 -10.83 -1.32 -7.63
CA PHE A 175 -11.60 -0.20 -7.10
C PHE A 175 -13.11 -0.34 -7.30
N GLY A 176 -13.55 -1.29 -8.13
CA GLY A 176 -14.95 -1.40 -8.57
C GLY A 176 -15.37 -0.23 -9.46
N LEU A 177 -14.41 0.40 -10.14
CA LEU A 177 -14.67 1.46 -11.11
C LEU A 177 -14.81 0.81 -12.48
N ASN A 178 -16.01 0.88 -13.06
CA ASN A 178 -16.19 0.57 -14.48
C ASN A 178 -15.61 1.75 -15.28
N ARG A 179 -14.59 1.48 -16.10
CA ARG A 179 -13.94 2.45 -16.99
C ARG A 179 -14.27 2.23 -18.46
N ASP A 180 -15.19 1.33 -18.81
CA ASP A 180 -15.47 0.93 -20.20
C ASP A 180 -15.86 2.11 -21.10
N PHE A 181 -16.30 3.21 -20.48
CA PHE A 181 -16.73 4.45 -21.12
C PHE A 181 -15.97 5.70 -20.65
N VAL A 182 -14.90 5.53 -19.87
CA VAL A 182 -14.01 6.61 -19.44
C VAL A 182 -12.58 6.25 -19.81
N ASP A 183 -12.02 7.02 -20.73
CA ASP A 183 -10.62 6.95 -21.11
C ASP A 183 -9.93 8.27 -20.75
N PHE A 184 -8.60 8.27 -20.64
CA PHE A 184 -7.86 9.48 -20.33
C PHE A 184 -6.42 9.36 -20.82
N ASP A 185 -5.84 10.49 -21.16
CA ASP A 185 -4.47 10.63 -21.65
C ASP A 185 -3.75 11.63 -20.74
N GLU A 186 -2.64 11.19 -20.14
CA GLU A 186 -1.78 12.00 -19.31
C GLU A 186 -0.52 12.34 -20.10
N ALA A 187 -0.35 13.62 -20.45
CA ALA A 187 0.90 14.08 -21.05
C ALA A 187 2.00 14.11 -19.99
N ILE A 188 2.80 13.05 -19.91
CA ILE A 188 4.03 13.00 -19.10
C ILE A 188 5.17 13.54 -19.97
N TYR A 189 5.82 14.64 -19.58
CA TYR A 189 7.09 15.02 -20.19
C TYR A 189 8.21 15.22 -19.18
N ASN A 190 9.34 14.61 -19.54
CA ASN A 190 10.68 14.68 -18.97
C ASN A 190 11.24 16.10 -19.09
N GLY A 191 11.78 16.67 -18.02
CA GLY A 191 12.62 17.87 -18.12
C GLY A 191 12.46 18.78 -16.91
N GLU A 192 13.59 19.02 -16.27
CA GLU A 192 13.83 20.01 -15.22
C GLU A 192 12.99 21.28 -15.42
N CYS A 193 12.11 21.56 -14.47
CA CYS A 193 11.56 22.90 -14.31
C CYS A 193 11.74 23.31 -12.86
N GLU A 194 12.96 23.72 -12.53
CA GLU A 194 13.30 24.51 -11.34
C GLU A 194 12.68 25.92 -11.35
N HIS A 195 11.93 26.29 -12.39
CA HIS A 195 11.16 27.53 -12.40
C HIS A 195 9.74 27.28 -11.93
N GLY A 196 9.53 27.64 -10.66
CA GLY A 196 8.29 27.48 -9.94
C GLY A 196 7.07 28.04 -10.67
N LEU A 197 5.92 27.52 -10.25
CA LEU A 197 4.55 27.93 -10.58
C LEU A 197 4.20 29.40 -10.24
N LEU A 198 5.16 30.33 -10.26
CA LEU A 198 5.03 31.73 -9.89
C LEU A 198 5.74 32.64 -10.91
N PRO A 199 5.15 32.80 -12.11
CA PRO A 199 5.12 34.14 -12.70
C PRO A 199 3.75 34.54 -13.24
N LEU A 200 2.67 33.81 -12.93
CA LEU A 200 1.31 34.20 -13.34
C LEU A 200 0.62 35.18 -12.37
N LEU A 201 1.32 35.61 -11.31
CA LEU A 201 0.84 36.63 -10.37
C LEU A 201 1.77 37.83 -10.23
N ASP A 202 2.85 37.89 -11.01
CA ASP A 202 3.78 39.01 -10.97
C ASP A 202 3.55 39.88 -12.22
N GLU A 203 2.87 41.01 -12.04
CA GLU A 203 2.61 42.03 -13.08
C GLU A 203 3.89 42.73 -13.59
N SER A 204 5.08 42.25 -13.19
CA SER A 204 6.36 42.90 -13.45
C SER A 204 7.25 42.25 -14.52
N LEU A 205 6.82 41.18 -15.19
CA LEU A 205 7.63 40.57 -16.25
C LEU A 205 7.45 41.30 -17.59
N THR A 206 8.35 42.26 -17.81
CA THR A 206 8.60 42.90 -19.10
C THR A 206 9.20 41.90 -20.10
N SER A 207 8.47 41.69 -21.20
CA SER A 207 8.93 41.50 -22.59
C SER A 207 10.39 41.08 -22.83
N GLU A 208 10.61 39.86 -23.36
CA GLU A 208 11.05 39.65 -24.76
C GLU A 208 11.44 38.19 -25.11
N ASP A 209 11.50 37.25 -24.15
CA ASP A 209 11.84 35.85 -24.46
C ASP A 209 10.71 34.86 -24.16
N ALA A 210 10.39 34.04 -25.17
CA ALA A 210 9.46 32.88 -25.20
C ALA A 210 7.96 33.16 -25.45
N ILE A 211 7.63 33.51 -26.70
CA ILE A 211 6.30 33.20 -27.27
C ILE A 211 6.27 31.69 -27.57
N CYS A 212 6.05 30.87 -26.54
CA CYS A 212 5.23 29.68 -26.76
C CYS A 212 3.79 30.19 -26.79
N GLU A 213 3.02 29.90 -27.84
CA GLU A 213 1.58 30.17 -27.77
C GLU A 213 1.05 29.51 -26.48
N PRO A 214 0.39 30.26 -25.57
CA PRO A 214 -0.06 29.73 -24.28
C PRO A 214 -0.86 28.43 -24.44
N ASP A 215 -1.61 28.32 -25.54
CA ASP A 215 -2.45 27.17 -25.86
C ASP A 215 -1.69 25.85 -25.99
N ASP A 216 -0.53 25.81 -26.64
CA ASP A 216 0.23 24.55 -26.82
C ASP A 216 0.95 24.15 -25.52
N TYR A 217 1.37 25.13 -24.72
CA TYR A 217 1.96 24.89 -23.40
C TYR A 217 0.92 24.34 -22.40
N PHE A 218 -0.28 24.91 -22.36
CA PHE A 218 -1.36 24.39 -21.49
C PHE A 218 -1.88 23.03 -21.97
N ARG A 219 -2.06 22.83 -23.28
CA ARG A 219 -2.54 21.56 -23.86
C ARG A 219 -1.58 20.40 -23.65
N SER A 220 -0.27 20.67 -23.65
CA SER A 220 0.78 19.66 -23.39
C SER A 220 0.94 19.30 -21.92
N ARG A 221 0.30 20.03 -20.99
CA ARG A 221 0.35 19.77 -19.53
C ARG A 221 -1.02 19.47 -18.92
N SER A 222 -2.01 19.19 -19.76
CA SER A 222 -3.39 18.93 -19.34
C SER A 222 -3.68 17.44 -19.28
N LEU A 223 -4.34 17.00 -18.20
CA LEU A 223 -5.01 15.70 -18.15
C LEU A 223 -6.23 15.74 -19.09
N LYS A 224 -6.25 14.89 -20.12
CA LYS A 224 -7.39 14.77 -21.02
C LYS A 224 -8.26 13.61 -20.57
N VAL A 225 -9.55 13.84 -20.37
CA VAL A 225 -10.49 12.79 -20.00
C VAL A 225 -11.58 12.70 -21.07
N TYR A 226 -11.74 11.52 -21.63
CA TYR A 226 -12.70 11.18 -22.66
C TYR A 226 -13.82 10.35 -22.05
N ILE A 227 -15.07 10.76 -22.27
CA ILE A 227 -16.24 10.06 -21.73
C ILE A 227 -17.14 9.69 -22.91
N ASP A 228 -17.32 8.38 -23.14
CA ASP A 228 -18.28 7.88 -24.11
C ASP A 228 -19.70 7.84 -23.52
N ILE A 229 -20.42 8.94 -23.69
CA ILE A 229 -21.81 9.08 -23.23
C ILE A 229 -22.80 8.15 -23.97
N ASN A 230 -22.39 7.55 -25.09
CA ASN A 230 -23.23 6.64 -25.88
C ASN A 230 -22.95 5.17 -25.56
N HIS A 231 -21.98 4.87 -24.70
CA HIS A 231 -21.67 3.50 -24.32
C HIS A 231 -22.89 2.82 -23.67
N LYS A 232 -23.13 1.56 -24.00
CA LYS A 232 -24.30 0.78 -23.53
C LYS A 232 -24.46 0.70 -22.00
N ASN A 233 -23.34 0.81 -21.28
CA ASN A 233 -23.28 0.74 -19.82
C ASN A 233 -23.03 2.12 -19.18
N PHE A 234 -23.18 3.22 -19.93
CA PHE A 234 -22.89 4.56 -19.42
C PHE A 234 -23.77 4.90 -18.21
N ASP A 235 -23.11 5.37 -17.15
CA ASP A 235 -23.75 5.92 -15.96
C ASP A 235 -22.99 7.18 -15.53
N LEU A 236 -23.69 8.31 -15.43
CA LEU A 236 -23.09 9.61 -15.12
C LEU A 236 -22.40 9.60 -13.75
N GLN A 237 -22.99 8.96 -12.73
CA GLN A 237 -22.40 8.94 -11.40
C GLN A 237 -21.10 8.13 -11.38
N THR A 238 -21.08 6.99 -12.07
CA THR A 238 -19.88 6.16 -12.25
C THR A 238 -18.82 6.90 -13.05
N ALA A 239 -19.20 7.63 -14.11
CA ALA A 239 -18.31 8.50 -14.87
C ALA A 239 -17.65 9.54 -13.95
N LEU A 240 -18.44 10.30 -13.19
CA LEU A 240 -17.95 11.33 -12.28
C LEU A 240 -17.06 10.76 -11.17
N ASN A 241 -17.40 9.60 -10.63
CA ASN A 241 -16.57 8.90 -9.64
C ASN A 241 -15.23 8.47 -10.25
N CYS A 242 -15.23 7.99 -11.50
CA CYS A 242 -14.03 7.62 -12.23
C CYS A 242 -13.14 8.86 -12.47
N VAL A 243 -13.70 9.93 -13.06
CA VAL A 243 -12.97 11.19 -13.30
C VAL A 243 -12.41 11.78 -12.00
N SER A 244 -13.20 11.81 -10.92
CA SER A 244 -12.71 12.29 -9.62
C SER A 244 -11.55 11.44 -9.10
N SER A 245 -11.59 10.12 -9.31
CA SER A 245 -10.53 9.21 -8.87
C SER A 245 -9.26 9.41 -9.71
N ILE A 246 -9.40 9.62 -11.02
CA ILE A 246 -8.30 9.97 -11.93
C ILE A 246 -7.64 11.27 -11.47
N ILE A 247 -8.41 12.33 -11.25
CA ILE A 247 -7.88 13.63 -10.82
C ILE A 247 -7.17 13.53 -9.46
N ILE A 248 -7.72 12.78 -8.50
CA ILE A 248 -7.07 12.55 -7.20
C ILE A 248 -5.77 11.77 -7.38
N ALA A 249 -5.78 10.71 -8.20
CA ALA A 249 -4.58 9.92 -8.47
C ALA A 249 -3.49 10.75 -9.14
N SER A 250 -3.82 11.56 -10.16
CA SER A 250 -2.87 12.45 -10.85
C SER A 250 -2.38 13.62 -10.01
N ARG A 251 -3.19 14.09 -9.04
CA ARG A 251 -2.83 15.24 -8.19
C ARG A 251 -1.81 14.90 -7.10
N PHE A 252 -1.87 13.69 -6.55
CA PHE A 252 -1.10 13.33 -5.35
C PHE A 252 -0.04 12.29 -5.66
N SER A 253 1.20 12.68 -5.39
CA SER A 253 2.38 11.87 -5.63
C SER A 253 2.52 10.76 -4.59
N GLU A 254 2.15 11.03 -3.34
CA GLU A 254 2.30 10.08 -2.23
C GLU A 254 0.96 9.77 -1.54
N MET A 255 0.79 8.52 -1.09
CA MET A 255 -0.33 8.14 -0.23
C MET A 255 -0.39 9.01 1.04
N LYS A 256 0.78 9.47 1.53
CA LYS A 256 0.88 10.42 2.64
C LYS A 256 0.16 11.74 2.36
N GLU A 257 0.31 12.29 1.16
CA GLU A 257 -0.38 13.53 0.75
C GLU A 257 -1.89 13.32 0.65
N ILE A 258 -2.32 12.17 0.09
CA ILE A 258 -3.73 11.78 0.02
C ILE A 258 -4.32 11.70 1.44
N ILE A 259 -3.59 11.09 2.38
CA ILE A 259 -4.02 10.95 3.78
C ILE A 259 -4.07 12.31 4.49
N ASN A 260 -3.08 13.18 4.26
CA ASN A 260 -3.08 14.53 4.83
C ASN A 260 -4.23 15.38 4.28
N ASN A 261 -4.71 15.08 3.07
CA ASN A 261 -5.86 15.70 2.42
C ASN A 261 -7.12 14.80 2.47
N TYR A 262 -7.25 13.96 3.52
CA TYR A 262 -8.28 12.92 3.57
C TYR A 262 -9.70 13.45 3.34
N ASP A 263 -10.09 14.61 3.89
CA ASP A 263 -11.45 15.11 3.72
C ASP A 263 -11.78 15.40 2.23
N LEU A 264 -10.77 15.76 1.41
CA LEU A 264 -10.89 15.93 -0.05
C LEU A 264 -10.83 14.58 -0.79
N CYS A 265 -10.07 13.61 -0.27
CA CYS A 265 -9.81 12.33 -0.94
C CYS A 265 -10.62 11.17 -0.36
N LYS A 266 -11.60 11.45 0.51
CA LYS A 266 -12.29 10.45 1.32
C LYS A 266 -12.93 9.33 0.49
N GLY A 267 -13.53 9.67 -0.64
CA GLY A 267 -14.11 8.70 -1.57
C GLY A 267 -13.05 7.70 -2.04
N PHE A 268 -11.95 8.22 -2.59
CA PHE A 268 -10.81 7.46 -3.07
C PHE A 268 -10.17 6.58 -1.97
N VAL A 269 -9.87 7.15 -0.81
CA VAL A 269 -9.26 6.42 0.33
C VAL A 269 -10.16 5.29 0.82
N ASN A 270 -11.48 5.49 0.89
CA ASN A 270 -12.40 4.45 1.35
C ASN A 270 -12.53 3.29 0.36
N MET A 271 -12.40 3.57 -0.94
CA MET A 271 -12.37 2.53 -1.97
C MET A 271 -11.11 1.68 -1.87
N TYR A 272 -10.00 2.31 -1.50
CA TYR A 272 -8.73 1.62 -1.30
C TYR A 272 -8.78 0.56 -0.20
N PHE A 273 -9.41 0.85 0.94
CA PHE A 273 -9.36 -0.01 2.14
C PHE A 273 -10.68 -0.75 2.46
N GLY A 274 -11.75 -0.57 1.70
CA GLY A 274 -12.97 -1.41 1.82
C GLY A 274 -13.97 -1.05 2.93
N LYS A 275 -14.07 0.25 3.29
CA LYS A 275 -14.98 0.93 4.24
C LYS A 275 -14.64 0.95 5.76
N SER A 276 -14.96 2.14 6.28
CA SER A 276 -14.67 2.80 7.57
C SER A 276 -13.20 2.83 7.97
N LEU A 277 -12.60 4.00 7.78
CA LEU A 277 -11.45 4.44 8.56
C LEU A 277 -11.61 3.99 10.01
N PHE A 278 -10.52 3.47 10.54
CA PHE A 278 -10.39 3.08 11.94
C PHE A 278 -10.89 4.20 12.86
N ARG A 279 -11.38 3.91 14.07
CA ARG A 279 -11.52 4.99 15.06
C ARG A 279 -10.20 5.02 15.81
N PHE A 280 -9.45 6.11 15.67
CA PHE A 280 -8.15 6.23 16.31
C PHE A 280 -8.28 6.44 17.82
N ARG A 281 -8.53 5.35 18.55
CA ARG A 281 -8.20 5.27 19.97
C ARG A 281 -6.94 4.44 20.09
N LYS A 282 -5.93 4.94 20.81
CA LYS A 282 -4.66 4.22 21.05
C LYS A 282 -4.90 2.79 21.55
N ASP A 283 -5.88 2.60 22.43
CA ASP A 283 -6.26 1.28 22.96
C ASP A 283 -6.76 0.31 21.89
N GLU A 284 -7.45 0.81 20.86
CA GLU A 284 -7.92 -0.03 19.75
C GLU A 284 -6.75 -0.48 18.86
N VAL A 285 -5.75 0.41 18.61
CA VAL A 285 -4.53 0.06 17.85
C VAL A 285 -3.77 -1.03 18.59
N VAL A 286 -3.52 -0.82 19.88
CA VAL A 286 -2.82 -1.79 20.72
C VAL A 286 -3.57 -3.12 20.76
N GLY A 287 -4.89 -3.10 20.90
CA GLY A 287 -5.71 -4.31 20.89
C GLY A 287 -5.64 -5.08 19.56
N LYS A 288 -5.66 -4.39 18.41
CA LYS A 288 -5.54 -5.03 17.10
C LYS A 288 -4.15 -5.63 16.86
N LEU A 289 -3.11 -4.88 17.19
CA LEU A 289 -1.73 -5.36 17.12
C LEU A 289 -1.56 -6.61 18.00
N PHE A 290 -2.10 -6.56 19.22
CA PHE A 290 -2.08 -7.69 20.14
C PHE A 290 -2.82 -8.92 19.57
N GLY A 291 -3.99 -8.73 18.96
CA GLY A 291 -4.73 -9.81 18.31
C GLY A 291 -3.98 -10.45 17.15
N ILE A 292 -3.27 -9.65 16.34
CA ILE A 292 -2.40 -10.14 15.25
C ILE A 292 -1.23 -10.98 15.80
N LEU A 293 -0.58 -10.50 16.86
CA LEU A 293 0.53 -11.22 17.48
C LEU A 293 0.08 -12.57 18.05
N ILE A 294 -1.08 -12.62 18.73
CA ILE A 294 -1.64 -13.91 19.18
C ILE A 294 -1.94 -14.80 17.97
N TYR A 295 -2.51 -14.24 16.91
CA TYR A 295 -2.84 -15.00 15.72
C TYR A 295 -1.60 -15.68 15.13
N ASP A 296 -0.48 -14.96 14.98
CA ASP A 296 0.75 -15.52 14.44
C ASP A 296 1.36 -16.60 15.33
N GLU A 297 1.44 -16.36 16.64
CA GLU A 297 2.00 -17.32 17.58
C GLU A 297 1.12 -18.58 17.65
N LYS A 298 -0.21 -18.42 17.66
CA LYS A 298 -1.16 -19.54 17.67
C LYS A 298 -1.18 -20.36 16.38
N MET A 299 -0.83 -19.75 15.24
CA MET A 299 -0.63 -20.46 13.99
C MET A 299 0.71 -21.22 13.97
N SER A 300 1.69 -20.80 14.76
CA SER A 300 3.04 -21.39 14.80
C SER A 300 3.19 -22.46 15.90
N CYS A 301 2.38 -22.42 16.96
CA CYS A 301 2.41 -23.37 18.07
C CYS A 301 1.01 -23.69 18.63
N SER A 302 0.85 -24.86 19.25
CA SER A 302 -0.42 -25.30 19.85
C SER A 302 -0.70 -24.73 21.26
N SER A 303 0.10 -23.78 21.73
CA SER A 303 0.03 -23.17 23.08
C SER A 303 -1.33 -22.55 23.41
N SER A 304 -1.70 -22.53 24.69
CA SER A 304 -2.96 -21.89 25.11
C SER A 304 -2.87 -20.37 24.95
N ILE A 305 -4.02 -19.69 24.77
CA ILE A 305 -4.05 -18.21 24.70
C ILE A 305 -3.45 -17.59 25.98
N LYS A 306 -3.59 -18.26 27.12
CA LYS A 306 -3.03 -17.82 28.41
C LYS A 306 -1.51 -17.81 28.41
N ASP A 307 -0.87 -18.78 27.76
CA ASP A 307 0.59 -18.84 27.65
C ASP A 307 1.09 -17.75 26.69
N LEU A 308 0.42 -17.62 25.54
CA LEU A 308 0.74 -16.60 24.52
C LEU A 308 0.63 -15.16 25.03
N LEU A 309 -0.27 -14.90 25.99
CA LEU A 309 -0.35 -13.60 26.66
C LEU A 309 0.98 -13.20 27.31
N SER A 310 1.60 -14.16 28.02
CA SER A 310 2.83 -13.93 28.76
C SER A 310 3.99 -13.70 27.80
N ASP A 311 4.04 -14.47 26.71
CA ASP A 311 5.09 -14.40 25.69
C ASP A 311 5.05 -13.06 24.93
N ILE A 312 3.87 -12.64 24.48
CA ILE A 312 3.69 -11.37 23.76
C ILE A 312 4.02 -10.18 24.66
N TRP A 313 3.60 -10.22 25.93
CA TRP A 313 3.96 -9.19 26.89
C TRP A 313 5.48 -9.16 27.13
N GLY A 314 6.12 -10.32 27.32
CA GLY A 314 7.56 -10.40 27.54
C GLY A 314 8.38 -9.91 26.35
N LYS A 315 7.93 -10.21 25.13
CA LYS A 315 8.63 -9.87 23.88
C LYS A 315 8.40 -8.42 23.44
N TYR A 316 7.19 -7.89 23.60
CA TYR A 316 6.79 -6.60 23.01
C TYR A 316 6.29 -5.55 24.02
N GLY A 317 6.14 -5.91 25.30
CA GLY A 317 5.66 -5.00 26.34
C GLY A 317 4.22 -4.51 26.11
N LEU A 318 3.40 -5.25 25.37
CA LEU A 318 2.02 -4.87 25.05
C LEU A 318 1.03 -5.39 26.10
N LYS A 319 0.05 -4.56 26.48
CA LYS A 319 -0.97 -4.89 27.49
C LYS A 319 -2.38 -4.94 26.89
N VAL A 320 -3.17 -5.93 27.31
CA VAL A 320 -4.60 -6.03 26.99
C VAL A 320 -5.39 -5.20 28.00
N LYS A 321 -5.48 -3.88 27.75
CA LYS A 321 -6.33 -2.89 28.46
C LYS A 321 -5.80 -2.34 29.81
N LYS A 322 -6.27 -1.12 30.14
CA LYS A 322 -5.87 -0.25 31.27
C LYS A 322 -6.25 -0.76 32.67
N ASP A 323 -7.23 -1.65 32.80
CA ASP A 323 -7.73 -2.15 34.09
C ASP A 323 -6.97 -3.40 34.61
N CYS A 324 -5.95 -3.85 33.87
CA CYS A 324 -4.99 -4.84 34.35
C CYS A 324 -3.91 -4.09 35.16
N ASN A 325 -4.20 -3.82 36.43
CA ASN A 325 -3.37 -2.99 37.31
C ASN A 325 -2.06 -3.65 37.78
N GLU A 326 -1.77 -4.89 37.37
CA GLU A 326 -0.51 -5.56 37.73
C GLU A 326 0.47 -5.50 36.57
N GLU A 327 1.75 -5.32 36.90
CA GLU A 327 2.83 -5.01 35.97
C GLU A 327 3.05 -6.04 34.85
N ALA A 328 2.41 -7.21 34.92
CA ALA A 328 2.48 -8.21 33.87
C ALA A 328 1.19 -9.05 33.78
N CYS A 329 0.70 -9.31 32.57
CA CYS A 329 -0.26 -10.39 32.30
C CYS A 329 0.43 -11.77 32.38
N ARG A 330 1.23 -12.01 33.42
CA ARG A 330 1.87 -13.30 33.71
C ARG A 330 0.85 -14.26 34.31
N ALA A 331 1.17 -15.55 34.34
CA ALA A 331 0.34 -16.59 34.97
C ALA A 331 -0.09 -16.26 36.42
N SER A 332 0.67 -15.39 37.11
CA SER A 332 0.42 -14.88 38.47
C SER A 332 -0.58 -13.72 38.56
N CYS A 333 -1.14 -13.23 37.45
CA CYS A 333 -2.07 -12.10 37.47
C CYS A 333 -3.42 -12.49 38.07
N VAL A 334 -3.88 -11.70 39.06
CA VAL A 334 -5.17 -11.93 39.77
C VAL A 334 -6.37 -11.93 38.81
N ASN A 335 -6.26 -11.25 37.66
CA ASN A 335 -7.31 -11.12 36.64
C ASN A 335 -7.01 -11.88 35.33
N ILE A 336 -6.15 -12.89 35.37
CA ILE A 336 -5.67 -13.57 34.16
C ILE A 336 -6.81 -14.15 33.28
N ASP A 337 -7.91 -14.60 33.88
CA ASP A 337 -9.07 -15.12 33.13
C ASP A 337 -9.85 -14.04 32.38
N VAL A 338 -9.86 -12.80 32.89
CA VAL A 338 -10.44 -11.65 32.17
C VAL A 338 -9.53 -11.26 31.01
N CYS A 339 -8.22 -11.22 31.24
CA CYS A 339 -7.23 -10.94 30.20
C CYS A 339 -7.27 -12.01 29.10
N SER A 340 -7.38 -13.29 29.47
CA SER A 340 -7.47 -14.42 28.54
C SER A 340 -8.74 -14.35 27.68
N ARG A 341 -9.91 -14.04 28.26
CA ARG A 341 -11.16 -13.86 27.49
C ARG A 341 -11.06 -12.70 26.50
N ASN A 342 -10.43 -11.58 26.90
CA ASN A 342 -10.23 -10.45 26.00
C ASN A 342 -9.24 -10.76 24.88
N ALA A 343 -8.15 -11.44 25.20
CA ALA A 343 -7.17 -11.92 24.22
C ALA A 343 -7.81 -12.88 23.21
N SER A 344 -8.66 -13.80 23.66
CA SER A 344 -9.43 -14.68 22.78
C SER A 344 -10.31 -13.88 21.81
N ARG A 345 -11.04 -12.88 22.30
CA ARG A 345 -11.85 -12.01 21.44
C ARG A 345 -11.00 -11.27 20.41
N LEU A 346 -9.83 -10.77 20.80
CA LEU A 346 -8.91 -10.07 19.89
C LEU A 346 -8.34 -11.02 18.83
N TYR A 347 -7.99 -12.25 19.23
CA TYR A 347 -7.59 -13.33 18.33
C TYR A 347 -8.71 -13.67 17.33
N ASP A 348 -9.95 -13.87 17.79
CA ASP A 348 -11.09 -14.20 16.92
C ASP A 348 -11.40 -13.06 15.92
N VAL A 349 -11.24 -11.81 16.35
CA VAL A 349 -11.38 -10.64 15.47
C VAL A 349 -10.24 -10.60 14.46
N ALA A 350 -9.00 -10.87 14.86
CA ALA A 350 -7.86 -10.94 13.96
C ALA A 350 -8.02 -12.06 12.93
N GLY A 351 -8.37 -13.28 13.35
CA GLY A 351 -8.59 -14.41 12.45
C GLY A 351 -9.68 -14.15 11.42
N ARG A 352 -10.80 -13.55 11.81
CA ARG A 352 -11.85 -13.13 10.85
C ARG A 352 -11.38 -12.01 9.92
N SER A 353 -10.59 -11.07 10.43
CA SER A 353 -10.02 -9.99 9.61
C SER A 353 -9.06 -10.55 8.55
N VAL A 354 -8.23 -11.53 8.93
CA VAL A 354 -7.37 -12.28 8.01
C VAL A 354 -8.20 -13.03 6.97
N ALA A 355 -9.18 -13.84 7.40
CA ALA A 355 -10.00 -14.62 6.46
C ALA A 355 -10.72 -13.73 5.43
N SER A 356 -11.26 -12.59 5.87
CA SER A 356 -11.91 -11.63 4.97
C SER A 356 -10.92 -10.78 4.16
N GLY A 357 -9.69 -10.58 4.63
CA GLY A 357 -8.72 -9.64 4.06
C GLY A 357 -9.14 -8.18 4.28
N LYS A 358 -9.91 -7.92 5.34
CA LYS A 358 -10.45 -6.61 5.67
C LYS A 358 -10.47 -6.43 7.19
N ILE A 359 -10.49 -5.18 7.63
CA ILE A 359 -10.53 -4.87 9.06
C ILE A 359 -11.93 -5.17 9.61
N ILE A 360 -12.06 -6.17 10.48
CA ILE A 360 -13.29 -6.46 11.20
C ILE A 360 -13.23 -5.87 12.61
N THR A 361 -14.37 -5.41 13.12
CA THR A 361 -14.53 -4.95 14.50
C THR A 361 -15.43 -5.91 15.27
N SER A 362 -15.30 -5.91 16.61
CA SER A 362 -16.15 -6.73 17.47
C SER A 362 -17.63 -6.39 17.39
N LYS A 363 -18.03 -5.21 16.87
CA LYS A 363 -19.43 -4.83 16.64
C LYS A 363 -20.03 -5.40 15.36
N ASN A 364 -19.20 -5.73 14.37
CA ASN A 364 -19.64 -6.39 13.13
C ASN A 364 -19.98 -7.88 13.35
N SER A 365 -19.98 -8.35 14.60
CA SER A 365 -20.17 -9.77 14.95
C SER A 365 -21.64 -10.21 15.07
N PHE A 366 -22.60 -9.30 14.93
CA PHE A 366 -24.04 -9.62 15.08
C PHE A 366 -24.83 -9.71 13.77
N CYS A 367 -24.21 -9.44 12.63
CA CYS A 367 -24.87 -9.57 11.32
C CYS A 367 -23.97 -10.35 10.34
N ALA A 368 -23.81 -11.64 10.61
CA ALA A 368 -23.38 -12.61 9.59
C ALA A 368 -24.21 -13.88 9.80
N GLY A 369 -25.53 -13.73 9.72
CA GLY A 369 -26.44 -14.77 9.31
C GLY A 369 -26.96 -14.38 7.94
N THR A 370 -26.90 -15.33 7.00
CA THR A 370 -27.54 -15.36 5.67
C THR A 370 -27.23 -14.18 4.73
N ASP A 371 -26.23 -14.34 3.85
CA ASP A 371 -26.45 -14.77 2.45
C ASP A 371 -25.11 -15.04 1.74
#